data_AF-A0A923C8V2-F1
#
_entry.id   AF-A0A923C8V2-F1
#
_cell.length_a   1.000
_cell.length_b   1.000
_cell.length_c   1.000
_cell.angle_alpha   90.00
_cell.angle_beta   90.00
_cell.angle_gamma   90.00
#
_symmetry.space_group_name_H-M   'P 1'
#
loop_
_entity.id
_entity.type
_entity.pdbx_description
1 polymer ?
#
loop_
_entity_poly.entity_id
_entity_poly.type
_entity_poly.pdbx_seq_one_letter_code
_entity_poly.pdbx_strand_id
1 'polypeptide(L)'
;PLEPVRDLFLQREAFDAWAVRWRGRLLAQPGFDGESTAGQMRKVNPRIVLRNHLGQVAIERAQNRDFSEVDRLLAALSSPFEDREGEDDLAAFPPEWASQIEISCSS
;
A
#
# COMPACT_ATOMS: atom_id res chain seq x y z
N PRO A 1 7.94 -0.69 17.45
CA PRO A 1 7.65 -2.15 17.37
C PRO A 1 7.43 -2.56 15.91
N LEU A 2 8.08 -3.65 15.44
CA LEU A 2 7.88 -4.18 14.08
C LEU A 2 6.89 -5.35 14.08
N GLU A 3 6.27 -5.64 15.22
CA GLU A 3 5.37 -6.78 15.46
C GLU A 3 4.25 -6.93 14.41
N PRO A 4 3.50 -5.87 14.02
CA PRO A 4 2.48 -6.03 12.97
C PRO A 4 3.06 -6.46 11.61
N VAL A 5 4.28 -6.03 11.30
CA VAL A 5 4.98 -6.42 10.06
C VAL A 5 5.56 -7.82 10.18
N ARG A 6 6.07 -8.18 11.36
CA ARG A 6 6.61 -9.51 11.66
C ARG A 6 5.56 -10.59 11.46
N ASP A 7 4.31 -10.32 11.83
CA ASP A 7 3.20 -11.27 11.72
C ASP A 7 2.79 -11.54 10.27
N LEU A 8 3.25 -10.74 9.29
CA LEU A 8 3.07 -10.99 7.86
C LEU A 8 4.00 -12.09 7.30
N PHE A 9 4.99 -12.53 8.06
CA PHE A 9 5.98 -13.52 7.62
C PHE A 9 5.69 -14.91 8.18
N LEU A 10 5.68 -15.92 7.30
CA LEU A 10 5.59 -17.33 7.70
C LEU A 10 6.83 -17.78 8.49
N GLN A 11 8.02 -17.32 8.08
CA GLN A 11 9.30 -17.62 8.74
C GLN A 11 9.75 -16.44 9.60
N ARG A 12 9.17 -16.34 10.81
CA ARG A 12 9.37 -15.16 11.68
C ARG A 12 10.82 -15.01 12.14
N GLU A 13 11.53 -16.11 12.37
CA GLU A 13 12.94 -16.11 12.79
C GLU A 13 13.83 -15.53 11.69
N ALA A 14 13.52 -15.82 10.42
CA ALA A 14 14.25 -15.25 9.28
C ALA A 14 14.01 -13.73 9.17
N PHE A 15 12.77 -13.28 9.40
CA PHE A 15 12.45 -11.86 9.49
C PHE A 15 13.20 -11.20 10.66
N ASP A 16 13.23 -11.82 11.84
CA ASP A 16 13.90 -11.28 13.02
C ASP A 16 15.40 -11.10 12.77
N ALA A 17 16.05 -12.11 12.18
CA ALA A 17 17.45 -12.03 11.79
C ALA A 17 17.71 -10.92 10.75
N TRP A 18 16.81 -10.75 9.78
CA TRP A 18 16.90 -9.67 8.80
C TRP A 18 16.68 -8.29 9.45
N ALA A 19 15.70 -8.16 10.35
CA ALA A 19 15.35 -6.92 11.02
C ALA A 19 16.51 -6.37 11.86
N VAL A 20 17.27 -7.25 12.52
CA VAL A 20 18.50 -6.86 13.24
C VAL A 20 19.52 -6.23 12.29
N ARG A 21 19.79 -6.87 11.14
CA ARG A 21 20.74 -6.34 10.14
C ARG A 21 20.26 -5.02 9.53
N TRP A 22 18.97 -4.94 9.20
CA TRP A 22 18.36 -3.75 8.64
C TRP A 22 18.42 -2.55 9.61
N ARG A 23 18.10 -2.76 10.90
CA ARG A 23 18.24 -1.72 11.94
C ARG A 23 19.69 -1.30 12.12
N GLY A 24 20.62 -2.25 12.16
CA GLY A 24 22.06 -1.95 12.23
C GLY A 24 22.53 -1.07 11.08
N ARG A 25 22.08 -1.38 9.85
CA ARG A 25 22.36 -0.56 8.66
C ARG A 25 21.79 0.85 8.78
N LEU A 26 20.56 1.02 9.28
CA LEU A 26 19.94 2.33 9.46
C LEU A 26 20.69 3.19 10.47
N LEU A 27 21.01 2.63 11.64
CA LEU A 27 21.73 3.34 12.71
C LEU A 27 23.16 3.73 12.30
N ALA A 28 23.77 3.00 11.38
CA ALA A 28 25.09 3.31 10.84
C ALA A 28 25.06 4.44 9.79
N GLN A 29 23.89 4.92 9.36
CA GLN A 29 23.80 6.02 8.40
C GLN A 29 24.22 7.35 9.06
N PRO A 30 25.12 8.13 8.44
CA PRO A 30 25.47 9.45 8.96
C PRO A 30 24.24 10.35 9.08
N GLY A 31 24.03 10.91 10.28
CA GLY A 31 22.89 11.80 10.53
C GLY A 31 21.53 11.10 10.60
N PHE A 32 21.50 9.79 10.89
CA PHE A 32 20.25 9.07 11.07
C PHE A 32 19.39 9.72 12.17
N ASP A 33 18.18 10.10 11.77
CA ASP A 33 17.09 10.50 12.65
C ASP A 33 15.83 9.72 12.26
N GLY A 34 15.17 9.11 13.23
CA GLY A 34 14.05 8.20 13.00
C GLY A 34 12.83 8.91 12.42
N GLU A 35 12.54 10.12 12.90
CA GLU A 35 11.37 10.89 12.48
C GLU A 35 11.55 11.44 11.07
N SER A 36 12.70 12.05 10.79
CA SER A 36 13.08 12.53 9.46
C SER A 36 13.12 11.39 8.45
N THR A 37 13.71 10.25 8.80
CA THR A 37 13.74 9.06 7.93
C THR A 37 12.32 8.57 7.63
N ALA A 38 11.46 8.48 8.64
CA ALA A 38 10.06 8.10 8.43
C ALA A 38 9.31 9.10 7.54
N GLY A 39 9.55 10.41 7.72
CA GLY A 39 9.01 11.46 6.86
C GLY A 39 9.47 11.35 5.40
N GLN A 40 10.74 11.03 5.16
CA GLN A 40 11.26 10.78 3.82
C GLN A 40 10.66 9.52 3.20
N MET A 41 10.52 8.44 3.97
CA MET A 41 9.89 7.20 3.50
C MET A 41 8.44 7.42 3.06
N ARG A 42 7.64 8.19 3.81
CA ARG A 42 6.25 8.51 3.43
C ARG A 42 6.14 9.24 2.09
N LYS A 43 7.15 10.04 1.72
CA LYS A 43 7.17 10.77 0.43
C LYS A 43 7.43 9.90 -0.79
N VAL A 44 7.94 8.69 -0.59
CA VAL A 44 8.35 7.79 -1.71
C VAL A 44 7.63 6.44 -1.68
N ASN A 45 7.07 6.06 -0.54
CA ASN A 45 6.27 4.84 -0.40
C ASN A 45 4.79 5.24 -0.48
N PRO A 46 4.08 4.95 -1.59
CA PRO A 46 2.69 5.31 -1.72
C PRO A 46 1.84 4.53 -0.71
N ARG A 47 0.90 5.21 -0.08
CA ARG A 47 -0.17 4.60 0.72
C ARG A 47 -1.16 3.87 -0.17
N ILE A 48 -1.47 4.44 -1.34
CA ILE A 48 -2.49 3.93 -2.26
C ILE A 48 -1.86 3.57 -3.60
N VAL A 49 -2.18 2.38 -4.09
CA VAL A 49 -1.82 1.91 -5.43
C VAL A 49 -3.07 1.38 -6.12
N LEU A 50 -3.16 1.55 -7.44
CA LEU A 50 -4.30 1.03 -8.21
C LEU A 50 -4.21 -0.50 -8.30
N ARG A 51 -4.77 -1.18 -7.30
CA ARG A 51 -4.88 -2.65 -7.28
C ARG A 51 -5.97 -3.08 -8.25
N ASN A 52 -5.81 -4.26 -8.87
CA ASN A 52 -6.77 -4.76 -9.87
C ASN A 52 -8.21 -4.77 -9.36
N HIS A 53 -8.47 -5.28 -8.16
CA HIS A 53 -9.84 -5.33 -7.64
C HIS A 53 -10.50 -3.95 -7.48
N LEU A 54 -9.73 -2.91 -7.14
CA LEU A 54 -10.25 -1.54 -7.06
C LEU A 54 -10.67 -1.06 -8.46
N GLY A 55 -9.83 -1.33 -9.46
CA GLY A 55 -10.17 -1.06 -10.87
C GLY A 55 -11.42 -1.82 -11.33
N GLN A 56 -11.54 -3.10 -10.97
CA GLN A 56 -12.70 -3.93 -11.31
C GLN A 56 -14.00 -3.38 -10.70
N VAL A 57 -13.99 -3.02 -9.41
CA VAL A 57 -15.18 -2.43 -8.75
C VAL A 57 -15.59 -1.11 -9.43
N ALA A 58 -14.61 -0.28 -9.82
CA ALA A 58 -14.89 0.96 -10.53
C ALA A 58 -15.48 0.70 -11.93
N ILE A 59 -14.98 -0.29 -12.67
CA ILE A 59 -15.53 -0.69 -13.98
C ILE A 59 -16.98 -1.18 -13.84
N GLU A 60 -17.26 -2.05 -12.87
CA GLU A 60 -18.60 -2.61 -12.64
C GLU A 60 -19.63 -1.52 -12.32
N ARG A 61 -19.26 -0.52 -11.51
CA ARG A 61 -20.14 0.63 -11.23
C ARG A 61 -20.32 1.52 -12.47
N ALA A 62 -19.23 1.78 -13.20
CA ALA A 62 -19.29 2.61 -14.40
C ALA A 62 -20.18 2.00 -15.50
N GLN A 63 -20.23 0.67 -15.62
CA GLN A 63 -21.17 -0.04 -16.51
C GLN A 63 -22.63 0.24 -16.16
N ASN A 64 -22.93 0.50 -14.89
CA ASN A 64 -24.24 0.91 -14.38
C ASN A 64 -24.43 2.44 -14.42
N ARG A 65 -23.57 3.17 -15.13
CA ARG A 65 -23.53 4.64 -15.22
C ARG A 65 -23.23 5.36 -13.91
N ASP A 66 -22.66 4.65 -12.94
CA ASP A 66 -22.15 5.22 -11.69
C ASP A 66 -20.63 5.37 -11.76
N PHE A 67 -20.16 6.61 -11.92
CA PHE A 67 -18.73 6.94 -12.02
C PHE A 67 -18.10 7.36 -10.69
N SER A 68 -18.87 7.31 -9.58
CA SER A 68 -18.39 7.78 -8.27
C SER A 68 -17.10 7.10 -7.82
N GLU A 69 -16.95 5.80 -8.09
CA GLU A 69 -15.74 5.06 -7.71
C GLU A 69 -14.55 5.39 -8.61
N VAL A 70 -14.78 5.71 -9.89
CA VAL A 70 -13.72 6.19 -10.79
C VAL A 70 -13.19 7.52 -10.29
N ASP A 71 -14.09 8.46 -9.97
CA ASP A 71 -13.71 9.78 -9.44
C ASP A 71 -12.97 9.67 -8.10
N ARG A 72 -13.44 8.77 -7.22
CA ARG A 72 -12.80 8.49 -5.93
C ARG A 72 -11.38 7.94 -6.10
N LEU A 73 -11.19 6.95 -6.97
CA LEU A 73 -9.87 6.38 -7.25
C LEU A 73 -8.93 7.41 -7.89
N LEU A 74 -9.43 8.23 -8.82
CA LEU A 74 -8.65 9.29 -9.44
C LEU A 74 -8.17 10.33 -8.40
N ALA A 75 -9.06 10.73 -7.49
CA ALA A 75 -8.73 11.67 -6.43
C ALA A 75 -7.64 11.10 -5.49
N ALA A 76 -7.78 9.84 -5.07
CA ALA A 76 -6.82 9.14 -4.23
C ALA A 76 -5.44 8.98 -4.91
N LEU A 77 -5.44 8.54 -6.18
CA LEU A 77 -4.22 8.31 -6.95
C LEU A 77 -3.51 9.59 -7.40
N SER A 78 -4.17 10.75 -7.33
CA SER A 78 -3.54 12.05 -7.61
C SER A 78 -2.57 12.49 -6.50
N SER A 79 -2.76 12.01 -5.26
CA SER A 79 -1.78 12.20 -4.17
C SER A 79 -1.59 10.90 -3.39
N PRO A 80 -0.96 9.87 -3.98
CA PRO A 80 -0.97 8.51 -3.44
C PRO A 80 -0.11 8.35 -2.18
N PHE A 81 0.65 9.38 -1.79
CA PHE A 81 1.53 9.43 -0.62
C PHE A 81 0.88 10.09 0.61
N GLU A 82 -0.30 10.70 0.44
CA GLU A 82 -0.99 11.42 1.51
C GLU A 82 -1.84 10.48 2.36
N ASP A 83 -1.88 10.74 3.67
CA ASP A 83 -2.81 10.10 4.58
C ASP A 83 -4.13 10.88 4.57
N ARG A 84 -5.21 10.27 4.07
CA ARG A 84 -6.55 10.86 4.03
C ARG A 84 -7.54 10.00 4.81
N GLU A 85 -8.39 10.66 5.59
CA GLU A 85 -9.48 10.01 6.30
C GLU A 85 -10.50 9.44 5.30
N GLY A 86 -10.97 8.21 5.53
CA GLY A 86 -12.01 7.58 4.69
C GLY A 86 -11.48 6.88 3.42
N GLU A 87 -10.17 6.73 3.27
CA GLU A 87 -9.54 5.97 2.16
C GLU A 87 -8.83 4.68 2.64
N ASP A 88 -9.11 4.24 3.88
CA ASP A 88 -8.47 3.06 4.47
C ASP A 88 -8.79 1.77 3.71
N ASP A 89 -9.97 1.68 3.09
CA ASP A 89 -10.36 0.58 2.22
C ASP A 89 -9.54 0.51 0.93
N LEU A 90 -9.08 1.66 0.41
CA LEU A 90 -8.22 1.73 -0.78
C LEU A 90 -6.77 1.28 -0.47
N ALA A 91 -6.33 1.45 0.78
CA ALA A 91 -5.01 1.04 1.27
C ALA A 91 -4.98 -0.39 1.83
N ALA A 92 -6.14 -1.00 2.07
CA ALA A 92 -6.27 -2.32 2.67
C ALA A 92 -5.64 -3.43 1.81
N PHE A 93 -5.42 -4.58 2.46
CA PHE A 93 -5.07 -5.80 1.74
C PHE A 93 -6.19 -6.18 0.77
N PRO A 94 -5.85 -6.70 -0.42
CA PRO A 94 -6.87 -7.18 -1.34
C PRO A 94 -7.72 -8.26 -0.66
N PRO A 95 -9.05 -8.26 -0.85
CA PRO A 95 -9.92 -9.28 -0.31
C PRO A 95 -9.65 -10.64 -0.98
N GLU A 96 -10.06 -11.75 -0.36
CA GLU A 96 -9.72 -13.10 -0.85
C GLU A 96 -10.13 -13.35 -2.32
N TRP A 97 -11.31 -12.86 -2.72
CA TRP A 97 -11.82 -12.98 -4.08
C TRP A 97 -10.97 -12.23 -5.12
N ALA A 98 -10.22 -11.22 -4.71
CA ALA A 98 -9.39 -10.42 -5.61
C ALA A 98 -8.23 -11.21 -6.22
N SER A 99 -7.84 -12.33 -5.60
CA SER A 99 -6.80 -13.23 -6.12
C SER A 99 -7.17 -13.90 -7.45
N GLN A 100 -8.46 -13.89 -7.82
CA GLN A 100 -8.99 -14.54 -9.02
C GLN A 100 -9.26 -13.58 -10.18
N ILE A 101 -8.99 -12.28 -10.02
CA ILE A 101 -9.29 -11.27 -11.04
C ILE A 101 -8.13 -11.15 -12.03
N GLU A 102 -8.40 -11.47 -13.29
CA GLU A 102 -7.58 -11.07 -14.42
C GLU A 102 -8.25 -9.88 -15.13
N ILE A 103 -7.69 -8.68 -14.98
CA ILE A 103 -8.09 -7.55 -15.82
C ILE A 103 -7.39 -7.72 -17.16
N SER A 104 -8.13 -8.18 -18.16
CA SER A 104 -7.66 -8.16 -19.55
C SER A 104 -7.63 -6.71 -20.03
N CYS A 105 -6.44 -6.13 -20.16
CA CYS A 105 -6.26 -4.93 -20.96
C CYS A 105 -6.40 -5.34 -22.44
N SER A 106 -7.62 -5.34 -22.97
CA SER A 106 -7.83 -5.49 -24.42
C SER A 106 -7.13 -4.31 -25.10
N SER A 107 -6.00 -4.61 -25.75
CA SER A 107 -5.20 -3.69 -26.56
C SER A 107 -5.86 -3.46 -27.92
#